data_AF-A0A1I0L6Z6-F1
#
_entry.id   AF-A0A1I0L6Z6-F1
#
_cell.length_a   1.000
_cell.length_b   1.000
_cell.length_c   1.000
_cell.angle_alpha   90.00
_cell.angle_beta   90.00
_cell.angle_gamma   90.00
#
_symmetry.space_group_name_H-M   'P 1'
#
loop_
_entity.id
_entity.type
_entity.pdbx_description
1 polymer ?
#
loop_
_entity_poly.entity_id
_entity_poly.type
_entity_poly.pdbx_seq_one_letter_code
_entity_poly.pdbx_strand_id
1 'polypeptide(L)'
;MMTDTRPTTHRDVSTALARYDDRRLAELLEREAVPLGTGIGGAAARLEVGGTPVFVKRVSLTEPELRHPHSTANLFGLPPFCQYGIGSPGFGAWLRT
;
A
#
# COMPACT_ATOMS: atom_id res chain seq x y z
N MET A 1 17.04 16.12 24.07
CA MET A 1 15.92 15.22 23.73
C MET A 1 15.70 15.36 22.22
N MET A 2 16.31 14.48 21.42
CA MET A 2 16.09 14.45 19.97
C MET A 2 14.71 13.81 19.77
N THR A 3 13.71 14.60 19.39
CA THR A 3 12.41 14.07 18.97
C THR A 3 12.66 13.08 17.83
N ASP A 4 12.26 11.83 18.01
CA ASP A 4 12.33 10.81 16.96
C ASP A 4 11.68 11.38 15.69
N THR A 5 12.49 11.58 14.65
CA THR A 5 12.07 12.25 13.42
C THR A 5 11.08 11.39 12.64
N ARG A 6 11.14 10.06 12.78
CA ARG A 6 10.35 9.11 11.98
C ARG A 6 8.84 9.19 12.30
N PRO A 7 8.36 9.21 13.57
CA PRO A 7 6.97 9.44 13.90
C PRO A 7 6.41 10.76 13.35
N THR A 8 7.21 11.83 13.41
CA THR A 8 6.81 13.14 12.91
C THR A 8 6.64 13.11 11.39
N THR A 9 7.64 12.63 10.65
CA THR A 9 7.56 12.47 9.20
C THR A 9 6.39 11.57 8.78
N HIS A 10 6.16 10.45 9.48
CA HIS A 10 5.01 9.59 9.22
C HIS A 10 3.68 10.34 9.39
N ARG A 11 3.52 11.11 10.47
CA ARG A 11 2.30 11.88 10.73
C ARG A 11 2.08 12.95 9.66
N ASP A 12 3.14 13.64 9.25
CA ASP A 12 3.06 14.69 8.23
C ASP A 12 2.64 14.12 6.87
N VAL A 13 3.29 13.02 6.45
CA VAL A 13 2.93 12.28 5.23
C VAL A 13 1.51 11.74 5.30
N SER A 14 1.11 11.14 6.42
CA SER A 14 -0.26 10.62 6.62
C SER A 14 -1.30 11.73 6.54
N THR A 15 -1.02 12.89 7.13
CA THR A 15 -1.90 14.06 7.08
C THR A 15 -2.00 14.63 5.67
N ALA A 16 -0.90 14.64 4.91
CA ALA A 16 -0.90 15.06 3.51
C ALA A 16 -1.73 14.10 2.63
N LEU A 17 -1.55 12.78 2.80
CA LEU A 17 -2.30 11.77 2.06
C LEU A 17 -3.81 11.82 2.36
N ALA A 18 -4.20 12.07 3.60
CA ALA A 18 -5.62 12.14 4.00
C ALA A 18 -6.42 13.27 3.32
N ARG A 19 -5.75 14.20 2.62
CA ARG A 19 -6.40 15.28 1.86
C ARG A 19 -6.79 14.86 0.44
N TYR A 20 -6.30 13.73 -0.03
CA TYR A 20 -6.61 13.19 -1.35
C TYR A 20 -7.79 12.22 -1.24
N ASP A 21 -8.76 12.37 -2.12
CA ASP A 21 -9.70 11.30 -2.44
C ASP A 21 -9.04 10.30 -3.40
N ASP A 22 -9.67 9.13 -3.60
CA ASP A 22 -9.12 8.06 -4.43
C ASP A 22 -8.85 8.49 -5.87
N ARG A 23 -9.68 9.40 -6.43
CA ARG A 23 -9.52 9.89 -7.81
C ARG A 23 -8.31 10.80 -7.92
N ARG A 24 -8.21 11.78 -7.02
CA ARG A 24 -7.06 12.71 -6.99
C ARG A 24 -5.76 11.98 -6.69
N LEU A 25 -5.80 10.95 -5.83
CA LEU A 25 -4.63 10.12 -5.56
C LEU A 25 -4.22 9.32 -6.80
N ALA A 26 -5.18 8.75 -7.53
CA ALA A 26 -4.90 8.06 -8.79
C ALA A 26 -4.29 9.01 -9.84
N GLU A 27 -4.86 10.20 -10.02
CA GLU A 27 -4.32 11.22 -10.93
C GLU A 27 -2.89 11.65 -10.54
N LEU A 28 -2.63 11.83 -9.24
CA LEU A 28 -1.30 12.16 -8.73
C LEU A 28 -0.30 11.04 -9.05
N LEU A 29 -0.70 9.79 -8.83
CA LEU A 29 0.13 8.62 -9.16
C LEU A 29 0.43 8.51 -10.66
N GLU A 30 -0.54 8.80 -11.52
CA GLU A 30 -0.33 8.78 -12.97
C GLU A 30 0.61 9.87 -13.46
N ARG A 31 0.55 11.06 -12.84
CA ARG A 31 1.33 12.23 -13.27
C ARG A 31 2.75 12.25 -12.71
N GLU A 32 2.92 11.87 -11.45
CA GLU A 32 4.16 12.17 -10.70
C GLU A 32 4.91 10.94 -10.21
N ALA A 33 4.30 9.75 -10.23
CA ALA A 33 4.98 8.56 -9.73
C ALA A 33 6.09 8.10 -10.70
N VAL A 34 7.27 7.84 -10.14
CA VAL A 34 8.42 7.30 -10.87
C VAL A 34 8.43 5.78 -10.71
N PRO A 35 8.27 4.99 -11.79
CA PRO A 35 8.29 3.53 -11.70
C PRO A 35 9.63 3.00 -11.17
N LEU A 36 9.58 2.08 -10.20
CA LEU A 36 10.74 1.40 -9.64
C LEU A 36 10.93 -0.03 -10.19
N GLY A 37 9.87 -0.61 -10.75
CA GLY A 37 9.89 -1.94 -11.36
C GLY A 37 8.67 -2.78 -11.02
N THR A 38 8.64 -4.02 -11.50
CA THR A 38 7.62 -5.02 -11.21
C THR A 38 8.26 -6.20 -10.47
N GLY A 39 7.60 -6.67 -9.40
CA GLY A 39 8.06 -7.81 -8.61
C GLY A 39 6.91 -8.69 -8.14
N ILE A 40 7.19 -9.61 -7.23
CA ILE A 40 6.21 -10.58 -6.68
C ILE A 40 4.97 -9.86 -6.10
N GLY A 41 5.15 -8.65 -5.58
CA GLY A 41 4.08 -7.84 -5.00
C GLY A 41 3.36 -6.89 -5.98
N GLY A 42 3.60 -7.01 -7.28
CA GLY A 42 3.06 -6.11 -8.30
C GLY A 42 4.02 -4.99 -8.71
N ALA A 43 3.47 -3.95 -9.35
CA ALA A 43 4.25 -2.79 -9.80
C ALA A 43 4.53 -1.85 -8.62
N ALA A 44 5.78 -1.38 -8.53
CA ALA A 44 6.23 -0.43 -7.52
C ALA A 44 6.60 0.90 -8.16
N ALA A 45 6.39 1.97 -7.41
CA ALA A 45 6.80 3.32 -7.81
C ALA A 45 7.26 4.14 -6.61
N ARG A 46 7.94 5.25 -6.86
CA ARG A 46 8.25 6.29 -5.90
C ARG A 46 7.37 7.50 -6.17
N LEU A 47 6.85 8.11 -5.12
CA LEU A 47 6.10 9.38 -5.17
C LEU A 47 6.67 10.33 -4.13
N GLU A 48 6.65 11.64 -4.39
CA GLU A 48 6.96 12.65 -3.39
C GLU A 48 5.66 13.14 -2.75
N VAL A 49 5.57 13.09 -1.40
CA VAL A 49 4.39 13.54 -0.65
C VAL A 49 4.84 14.50 0.43
N GLY A 50 4.44 15.78 0.31
CA GLY A 50 4.84 16.81 1.27
C GLY A 50 6.37 16.97 1.38
N GLY A 51 7.10 16.78 0.27
CA GLY A 51 8.56 16.82 0.24
C GLY A 51 9.26 15.58 0.81
N THR A 52 8.50 14.51 1.10
CA THR A 52 9.04 13.23 1.57
C THR A 52 8.85 12.14 0.52
N PRO A 53 9.91 11.39 0.14
CA PRO A 53 9.78 10.27 -0.76
C PRO A 53 9.05 9.11 -0.10
N VAL A 54 8.01 8.60 -0.77
CA VAL A 54 7.25 7.43 -0.34
C VAL A 54 7.32 6.32 -1.38
N PHE A 55 7.33 5.08 -0.89
CA PHE A 55 7.22 3.88 -1.73
C PHE A 55 5.74 3.55 -1.96
N VAL A 56 5.37 3.32 -3.21
CA VAL A 56 4.02 2.95 -3.63
C VAL A 56 4.02 1.53 -4.13
N LYS A 57 3.12 0.70 -3.59
CA LYS A 57 2.83 -0.65 -4.06
C LYS A 57 1.49 -0.67 -4.78
N ARG A 58 1.48 -1.01 -6.07
CA ARG A 58 0.24 -1.23 -6.84
C ARG A 58 -0.13 -2.69 -6.78
N VAL A 59 -1.22 -2.99 -6.07
CA VAL A 59 -1.78 -4.33 -5.92
C VAL A 59 -3.03 -4.43 -6.79
N SER A 60 -3.09 -5.43 -7.66
CA SER A 60 -4.29 -5.73 -8.44
C SER A 60 -5.37 -6.29 -7.52
N LEU A 61 -6.60 -5.78 -7.65
CA LEU A 61 -7.75 -6.32 -6.96
C LEU A 61 -8.43 -7.40 -7.81
N THR A 62 -8.84 -8.48 -7.16
CA THR A 62 -9.67 -9.53 -7.74
C THR A 62 -11.15 -9.21 -7.58
N GLU A 63 -12.01 -9.87 -8.36
CA GLU A 63 -13.46 -9.68 -8.28
C GLU A 63 -14.05 -9.93 -6.87
N PRO A 64 -13.66 -10.99 -6.12
CA PRO A 64 -14.11 -11.16 -4.74
C PRO A 64 -13.74 -9.98 -3.82
N GLU A 65 -12.53 -9.42 -3.96
CA GLU A 65 -12.08 -8.27 -3.17
C GLU A 65 -12.85 -6.99 -3.53
N LEU A 66 -13.21 -6.82 -4.80
CA LEU A 66 -14.04 -5.69 -5.25
C LEU A 66 -15.49 -5.77 -4.73
N ARG A 67 -16.03 -6.98 -4.55
CA ARG A 67 -17.36 -7.18 -3.94
C ARG A 67 -17.37 -6.97 -2.43
N HIS A 68 -16.21 -7.02 -1.78
CA HIS A 68 -16.04 -6.85 -0.34
C HIS A 68 -14.96 -5.80 -0.02
N PRO A 69 -15.14 -4.53 -0.45
CA PRO A 69 -14.13 -3.50 -0.26
C PRO A 69 -13.85 -3.30 1.24
N HIS A 70 -12.57 -3.14 1.58
CA HIS A 70 -12.08 -2.98 2.96
C HIS A 70 -12.31 -4.18 3.90
N SER A 71 -12.78 -5.32 3.39
CA SER A 71 -12.96 -6.51 4.22
C SER A 71 -11.62 -7.13 4.59
N THR A 72 -11.40 -7.34 5.88
CA THR A 72 -10.27 -8.10 6.41
C THR A 72 -10.59 -9.59 6.56
N ALA A 73 -11.65 -10.09 5.93
CA ALA A 73 -11.99 -11.51 5.94
C ALA A 73 -11.07 -12.30 5.02
N ASN A 74 -10.82 -13.57 5.36
CA ASN A 74 -10.12 -14.51 4.49
C ASN A 74 -11.03 -14.97 3.34
N LEU A 75 -11.19 -14.14 2.31
CA LEU A 75 -12.06 -14.40 1.16
C LEU A 75 -11.61 -15.60 0.31
N PHE A 76 -10.38 -16.07 0.51
CA PHE A 76 -9.74 -17.13 -0.27
C PHE A 76 -9.55 -18.43 0.52
N GLY A 77 -9.95 -18.48 1.79
CA GLY A 77 -9.78 -19.66 2.64
C GLY A 77 -8.31 -20.08 2.85
N LEU A 78 -7.37 -19.13 2.76
CA LEU A 78 -5.94 -19.39 2.90
C LEU A 78 -5.56 -19.85 4.32
N PRO A 79 -4.56 -20.74 4.48
CA PRO A 79 -4.08 -21.14 5.80
C PRO A 79 -3.59 -19.95 6.61
N PRO A 80 -3.83 -19.90 7.95
CA PRO A 80 -3.37 -18.81 8.81
C PRO A 80 -1.86 -18.87 9.12
N PHE A 81 -1.14 -19.83 8.53
CA PHE A 81 0.30 -20.04 8.75
C PHE A 81 1.07 -19.93 7.43
N CYS A 82 2.28 -19.37 7.51
CA CYS A 82 3.20 -19.24 6.39
C CYS A 82 4.50 -19.96 6.76
N GLN A 83 5.13 -20.65 5.80
CA GLN A 83 6.50 -21.12 5.96
C GLN A 83 7.46 -19.98 5.64
N TYR A 84 8.35 -19.67 6.57
CA TYR A 84 9.32 -18.59 6.39
C TYR A 84 10.25 -18.91 5.20
N GLY A 85 10.48 -17.93 4.32
CA GLY A 85 11.39 -18.07 3.18
C GLY A 85 10.77 -18.55 1.86
N ILE A 86 9.51 -19.02 1.84
CA ILE A 86 8.83 -19.46 0.61
C ILE A 86 7.77 -18.44 0.13
N GLY A 87 7.42 -17.49 1.00
CA GLY A 87 6.40 -16.47 0.75
C GLY A 87 5.22 -16.62 1.69
N SER A 88 4.42 -15.55 1.83
CA SER A 88 3.12 -15.63 2.49
C SER A 88 2.07 -16.10 1.49
N PRO A 89 1.07 -16.90 1.92
CA PRO A 89 -0.14 -17.08 1.12
C PRO A 89 -0.71 -15.69 0.93
N GLY A 90 -0.81 -15.25 -0.32
CA GLY A 90 -1.06 -13.86 -0.70
C GLY A 90 -2.22 -13.27 0.08
N PHE A 91 -1.89 -12.51 1.13
CA PHE A 91 -2.87 -11.80 1.92
C PHE A 91 -3.39 -10.68 1.03
N GLY A 92 -4.69 -10.76 0.70
CA GLY A 92 -5.34 -9.87 -0.26
C GLY A 92 -5.15 -8.39 0.07
N ALA A 93 -5.54 -7.50 -0.84
CA ALA A 93 -5.22 -6.08 -0.75
C ALA A 93 -5.66 -5.39 0.56
N TRP A 94 -6.63 -5.97 1.25
CA TRP A 94 -7.24 -5.43 2.47
C TRP A 94 -6.85 -6.18 3.74
N LEU A 95 -6.23 -7.35 3.64
CA LEU A 95 -5.96 -8.16 4.82
C LEU A 95 -4.80 -7.55 5.61
N ARG A 96 -5.08 -7.17 6.86
CA ARG A 96 -4.07 -6.90 7.87
C ARG A 96 -4.10 -8.05 8.87
N THR A 97 -2.97 -8.75 8.99
CA THR A 97 -2.72 -9.63 10.14
C THR A 97 -2.16 -8.81 11.28
#